data_AF-A0A7S2NQ98-F1
#
_entry.id   AF-A0A7S2NQ98-F1
#
_cell.length_a   1.000
_cell.length_b   1.000
_cell.length_c   1.000
_cell.angle_alpha   90.00
_cell.angle_beta   90.00
_cell.angle_gamma   90.00
#
_symmetry.space_group_name_H-M   'P 1'
#
loop_
_entity.id
_entity.type
_entity.pdbx_description
1 polymer ?
#
loop_
_entity_poly.entity_id
_entity_poly.type
_entity_poly.pdbx_seq_one_letter_code
_entity_poly.pdbx_strand_id
1 'polypeptide(L)'
;GRCSPVATPAPSMLPAARHTPFGKQLATLYARHFRLIVRDPTLYSARLAVFVVTNSMMAVIFIHGRNAVQTQVISRFYFTMLVTMVPGMFSLVTTFVLGVEVRLILREIKDGTYSPITYTIVQSTIQLPFLFILALSAMVPSC
;
A
#
# COMPACT_ATOMS: atom_id res chain seq x y z
N GLY A 1 -7.23 52.81 -21.61
CA GLY A 1 -7.93 51.51 -21.70
C GLY A 1 -7.95 50.88 -20.33
N ARG A 2 -9.14 50.54 -19.82
CA ARG A 2 -9.41 50.10 -18.44
C ARG A 2 -8.72 48.77 -18.09
N CYS A 3 -8.01 48.73 -16.96
CA CYS A 3 -7.73 47.50 -16.22
C CYS A 3 -9.06 46.91 -15.74
N SER A 4 -9.43 45.72 -16.21
CA SER A 4 -10.51 44.94 -15.61
C SER A 4 -9.93 44.15 -14.42
N PRO A 5 -10.56 44.19 -13.23
CA PRO A 5 -10.15 43.32 -12.14
C PRO A 5 -10.53 41.87 -12.51
N VAL A 6 -9.55 40.98 -12.50
CA VAL A 6 -9.76 39.53 -12.54
C VAL A 6 -10.61 39.17 -11.34
N ALA A 7 -11.85 38.75 -11.60
CA ALA A 7 -12.76 38.26 -10.58
C ALA A 7 -12.14 37.01 -9.94
N THR A 8 -11.69 37.16 -8.69
CA THR A 8 -11.46 36.02 -7.81
C THR A 8 -12.78 35.25 -7.68
N PRO A 9 -12.81 33.93 -7.91
CA PRO A 9 -14.02 33.16 -7.63
C PRO A 9 -14.32 33.31 -6.14
N ALA A 10 -15.55 33.72 -5.84
CA ALA A 10 -16.05 33.90 -4.49
C ALA A 10 -15.72 32.68 -3.62
N PRO A 11 -15.36 32.85 -2.33
CA PRO A 11 -15.27 31.73 -1.41
C PRO A 11 -16.66 31.10 -1.36
N SER A 12 -16.81 29.91 -1.95
CA SER A 12 -18.02 29.13 -1.82
C SER A 12 -18.27 28.95 -0.34
N MET A 13 -19.29 29.64 0.20
CA MET A 13 -19.81 29.39 1.53
C MET A 13 -20.39 27.97 1.51
N LEU A 14 -19.52 26.98 1.67
CA LEU A 14 -19.95 25.63 2.01
C LEU A 14 -20.70 25.76 3.35
N PRO A 15 -21.93 25.25 3.45
CA PRO A 15 -22.71 25.32 4.68
C PRO A 15 -21.87 24.74 5.82
N ALA A 16 -21.86 25.44 6.96
CA ALA A 16 -21.05 25.11 8.14
C ALA A 16 -20.92 23.59 8.30
N ALA A 17 -19.71 23.08 8.09
CA ALA A 17 -19.42 21.67 8.02
C ALA A 17 -19.94 21.00 9.30
N ARG A 18 -21.08 20.31 9.20
CA ARG A 18 -21.59 19.50 10.30
C ARG A 18 -20.56 18.42 10.52
N HIS A 19 -19.76 18.56 11.58
CA HIS A 19 -18.72 17.61 11.94
C HIS A 19 -19.36 16.23 12.03
N THR A 20 -19.15 15.41 11.00
CA THR A 20 -19.62 14.03 11.00
C THR A 20 -18.86 13.32 12.12
N PRO A 21 -19.54 12.46 12.90
CA PRO A 21 -18.88 11.76 13.99
C PRO A 21 -17.72 10.92 13.42
N PHE A 22 -16.61 10.87 14.15
CA PHE A 22 -15.36 10.21 13.71
C PHE A 22 -15.60 8.80 13.15
N GLY A 23 -16.51 8.01 13.73
CA GLY A 23 -16.84 6.67 13.23
C GLY A 23 -17.47 6.64 11.84
N LYS A 24 -18.36 7.60 11.53
CA LYS A 24 -18.96 7.69 10.18
C LYS A 24 -17.95 8.20 9.15
N GLN A 25 -17.04 9.09 9.55
CA GLN A 25 -15.92 9.53 8.71
C GLN A 25 -14.99 8.36 8.39
N LEU A 26 -14.64 7.56 9.39
CA LEU A 26 -13.74 6.42 9.25
C LEU A 26 -14.36 5.33 8.38
N ALA A 27 -15.64 4.98 8.59
CA ALA A 27 -16.33 3.97 7.79
C ALA A 27 -16.50 4.37 6.32
N THR A 28 -16.83 5.65 6.06
CA THR A 28 -16.97 6.15 4.68
C THR A 28 -15.62 6.24 3.97
N LEU A 29 -14.58 6.71 4.67
CA LEU A 29 -13.21 6.75 4.15
C LEU A 29 -12.68 5.34 3.88
N TYR A 30 -12.90 4.40 4.80
CA TYR A 30 -12.52 3.00 4.64
C TYR A 30 -13.22 2.35 3.44
N ALA A 31 -14.54 2.51 3.31
CA ALA A 31 -15.29 1.96 2.16
C ALA A 31 -14.81 2.55 0.82
N ARG A 32 -14.47 3.85 0.81
CA ARG A 32 -13.90 4.53 -0.37
C ARG A 32 -12.52 3.96 -0.71
N HIS A 33 -11.59 3.90 0.24
CA HIS A 33 -10.24 3.35 0.01
C HIS A 33 -10.28 1.88 -0.36
N PHE A 34 -11.11 1.08 0.30
CA PHE A 34 -11.28 -0.33 -0.03
C PHE A 34 -11.79 -0.50 -1.48
N ARG A 35 -12.81 0.26 -1.88
CA ARG A 35 -13.32 0.23 -3.26
C ARG A 35 -12.28 0.71 -4.27
N LEU A 36 -11.49 1.74 -3.94
CA LEU A 36 -10.39 2.24 -4.77
C LEU A 36 -9.37 1.12 -5.03
N ILE A 37 -8.97 0.40 -3.98
CA ILE A 37 -7.97 -0.67 -4.07
C ILE A 37 -8.49 -1.86 -4.86
N VAL A 38 -9.76 -2.21 -4.70
CA VAL A 38 -10.38 -3.29 -5.49
C VAL A 38 -10.50 -2.91 -6.96
N ARG A 39 -10.76 -1.63 -7.26
CA ARG A 39 -10.91 -1.14 -8.63
C ARG A 39 -9.57 -0.98 -9.35
N ASP A 40 -8.55 -0.51 -8.63
CA ASP A 40 -7.19 -0.37 -9.13
C ASP A 40 -6.22 -1.30 -8.38
N PRO A 41 -6.33 -2.63 -8.57
CA PRO A 41 -5.53 -3.60 -7.83
C PRO A 41 -4.09 -3.70 -8.35
N THR A 42 -3.71 -2.90 -9.36
CA THR A 42 -2.45 -3.01 -10.11
C THR A 42 -1.22 -3.03 -9.21
N LEU A 43 -1.21 -2.20 -8.16
CA LEU A 43 -0.10 -2.11 -7.22
C LEU A 43 0.07 -3.37 -6.37
N TYR A 44 -1.04 -4.02 -6.00
CA TYR A 44 -1.04 -5.22 -5.17
C TYR A 44 -0.91 -6.50 -5.99
N SER A 45 -1.57 -6.57 -7.16
CA SER A 45 -1.49 -7.71 -8.07
C SER A 45 -0.09 -7.85 -8.68
N ALA A 46 0.56 -6.74 -9.06
CA ALA A 46 1.94 -6.76 -9.55
C ALA A 46 2.90 -7.34 -8.51
N ARG A 47 2.71 -6.99 -7.23
CA ARG A 47 3.52 -7.55 -6.14
C ARG A 47 3.32 -9.04 -5.98
N LEU A 48 2.07 -9.49 -5.91
CA LEU A 48 1.76 -10.91 -5.81
C LEU A 48 2.38 -11.70 -6.96
N ALA A 49 2.26 -11.20 -8.19
CA ALA A 49 2.87 -11.83 -9.36
C ALA A 49 4.39 -11.92 -9.24
N VAL A 50 5.07 -10.82 -8.87
CA VAL A 50 6.53 -10.82 -8.71
C VAL A 50 6.97 -11.73 -7.57
N PHE A 51 6.24 -11.79 -6.45
CA PHE A 51 6.53 -12.73 -5.37
C PHE A 51 6.44 -14.17 -5.82
N VAL A 52 5.36 -14.56 -6.49
CA VAL A 52 5.20 -15.95 -6.95
C VAL A 52 6.28 -16.32 -7.96
N VAL A 53 6.56 -15.46 -8.94
CA VAL A 53 7.58 -15.72 -9.97
C VAL A 53 8.98 -15.76 -9.37
N THR A 54 9.37 -14.79 -8.55
CA THR A 54 10.73 -14.72 -8.00
C THR A 54 10.99 -15.84 -6.99
N ASN A 55 10.03 -16.14 -6.12
CA ASN A 55 10.17 -17.23 -5.15
C ASN A 55 10.16 -18.60 -5.82
N SER A 56 9.33 -18.81 -6.86
CA SER A 56 9.35 -20.07 -7.63
C SER A 56 10.67 -20.28 -8.36
N MET A 57 11.23 -19.24 -9.00
CA MET A 57 12.55 -19.32 -9.63
C MET A 57 13.66 -19.65 -8.61
N MET A 58 13.64 -19.01 -7.44
CA MET A 58 14.63 -19.29 -6.39
C MET A 58 14.46 -20.71 -5.81
N ALA A 59 13.24 -21.21 -5.67
CA ALA A 59 12.99 -22.58 -5.24
C ALA A 59 13.58 -23.62 -6.22
N VAL A 60 13.48 -23.37 -7.53
CA VAL A 60 14.06 -24.24 -8.56
C VAL A 60 15.59 -24.19 -8.56
N ILE A 61 16.20 -23.00 -8.45
CA ILE A 61 17.67 -22.84 -8.43
C ILE A 61 18.29 -23.55 -7.22
N PHE A 62 17.64 -23.47 -6.06
CA PHE A 62 18.15 -24.01 -4.80
C PHE A 62 17.65 -25.43 -4.49
N ILE A 63 17.13 -26.17 -5.48
CA ILE A 63 16.55 -27.50 -5.27
C ILE A 63 17.55 -28.50 -4.67
N HIS A 64 18.83 -28.39 -5.02
CA HIS A 64 19.90 -29.23 -4.47
C HIS A 64 20.26 -28.90 -3.02
N GLY A 65 19.90 -27.71 -2.52
CA GLY A 65 20.12 -27.26 -1.14
C GLY A 65 19.12 -27.80 -0.11
N ARG A 66 18.10 -28.57 -0.55
CA ARG A 66 17.09 -29.16 0.34
C ARG A 66 17.58 -30.35 1.16
N ASN A 67 18.72 -30.94 0.81
CA ASN A 67 19.30 -32.04 1.59
C ASN A 67 19.83 -31.51 2.94
N ALA A 68 19.53 -32.22 4.03
CA ALA A 68 19.91 -31.79 5.38
C ALA A 68 21.39 -32.13 5.68
N VAL A 69 22.30 -31.56 4.89
CA VAL A 69 23.75 -31.76 5.00
C VAL A 69 24.41 -30.45 5.42
N GLN A 70 25.34 -30.52 6.37
CA GLN A 70 25.99 -29.34 6.96
C GLN A 70 26.74 -28.47 5.93
N THR A 71 27.22 -29.04 4.83
CA THR A 71 27.87 -28.31 3.74
C THR A 71 26.93 -27.32 3.02
N GLN A 72 25.62 -27.47 3.18
CA GLN A 72 24.60 -26.66 2.50
C GLN A 72 24.00 -25.54 3.36
N VAL A 73 24.49 -25.33 4.58
CA VAL A 73 23.96 -24.31 5.52
C VAL A 73 24.05 -22.90 4.92
N ILE A 74 25.17 -22.57 4.28
CA ILE A 74 25.37 -21.26 3.64
C ILE A 74 24.39 -21.04 2.48
N SER A 75 24.16 -22.08 1.68
CA SER A 75 23.21 -22.04 0.55
C SER A 75 21.77 -21.78 1.04
N ARG A 76 21.38 -22.42 2.15
CA ARG A 76 20.07 -22.20 2.79
C ARG A 76 19.92 -20.81 3.40
N PHE A 77 20.96 -20.31 4.06
CA PHE A 77 20.96 -18.95 4.60
C PHE A 77 20.81 -17.90 3.50
N TYR A 78 21.51 -18.10 2.38
CA TYR A 78 21.41 -17.19 1.24
C TYR A 78 20.02 -17.23 0.59
N PHE A 79 19.42 -18.43 0.49
CA PHE A 79 18.05 -18.59 0.00
C PHE A 79 17.03 -17.84 0.87
N THR A 80 17.05 -18.01 2.20
CA THR A 80 16.12 -17.30 3.10
C THR A 80 16.36 -15.79 3.10
N MET A 81 17.61 -15.35 3.00
CA MET A 81 17.95 -13.94 2.85
C MET A 81 17.35 -13.34 1.58
N LEU A 82 17.49 -14.02 0.43
CA LEU A 82 16.94 -13.52 -0.84
C LEU A 82 15.41 -13.46 -0.83
N VAL A 83 14.76 -14.51 -0.32
CA VAL A 83 13.28 -14.59 -0.23
C VAL A 83 12.70 -13.48 0.65
N THR A 84 13.42 -13.05 1.70
CA THR A 84 12.98 -11.97 2.61
C THR A 84 13.37 -10.57 2.12
N MET A 85 14.45 -10.44 1.35
CA MET A 85 14.93 -9.15 0.86
C MET A 85 14.10 -8.62 -0.32
N VAL A 86 13.64 -9.50 -1.22
CA VAL A 86 12.76 -9.13 -2.35
C VAL A 86 11.50 -8.38 -1.87
N PRO A 87 10.74 -8.86 -0.86
CA PRO A 87 9.58 -8.12 -0.36
C PRO A 87 9.91 -6.80 0.31
N GLY A 88 11.07 -6.72 0.96
CA GLY A 88 11.58 -5.47 1.53
C GLY A 88 11.76 -4.39 0.44
N MET A 89 12.35 -4.74 -0.70
CA MET A 89 12.58 -3.78 -1.79
C MET A 89 11.29 -3.31 -2.46
N PHE A 90 10.32 -4.20 -2.68
CA PHE A 90 9.01 -3.84 -3.23
C PHE A 90 8.17 -2.98 -2.29
N SER A 91 8.43 -3.03 -0.99
CA SER A 91 7.75 -2.17 -0.01
C SER A 91 8.07 -0.68 -0.24
N LEU A 92 9.25 -0.34 -0.76
CA LEU A 92 9.60 1.05 -1.11
C LEU A 92 8.70 1.62 -2.20
N VAL A 93 8.33 0.81 -3.20
CA VAL A 93 7.41 1.22 -4.27
C VAL A 93 6.06 1.65 -3.70
N THR A 94 5.58 1.00 -2.62
CA THR A 94 4.34 1.40 -1.93
C THR A 94 4.44 2.80 -1.40
N THR A 95 5.58 3.08 -0.75
CA THR A 95 5.81 4.34 -0.07
C THR A 95 5.82 5.50 -1.06
N PHE A 96 6.36 5.29 -2.27
CA PHE A 96 6.29 6.29 -3.34
C PHE A 96 4.86 6.58 -3.78
N VAL A 97 4.06 5.54 -4.03
CA VAL A 97 2.67 5.71 -4.47
C VAL A 97 1.83 6.35 -3.36
N LEU A 98 2.00 5.89 -2.13
CA LEU A 98 1.36 6.48 -0.96
C LEU A 98 1.77 7.94 -0.76
N GLY A 99 3.02 8.30 -1.07
CA GLY A 99 3.50 9.67 -1.03
C GLY A 99 2.76 10.60 -2.00
N VAL A 100 2.34 10.10 -3.16
CA VAL A 100 1.50 10.85 -4.11
C VAL A 100 0.08 11.01 -3.56
N GLU A 101 -0.47 9.94 -2.99
CA GLU A 101 -1.81 9.94 -2.38
C GLU A 101 -1.93 10.91 -1.21
N VAL A 102 -0.92 10.93 -0.32
CA VAL A 102 -0.85 11.85 0.83
C VAL A 102 -0.88 13.31 0.36
N ARG A 103 -0.26 13.67 -0.76
CA ARG A 103 -0.30 15.05 -1.28
C ARG A 103 -1.69 15.47 -1.73
N LEU A 104 -2.49 14.54 -2.26
CA LEU A 104 -3.89 14.79 -2.63
C LEU A 104 -4.75 14.97 -1.39
N ILE A 105 -4.55 14.10 -0.40
CA ILE A 105 -5.27 14.13 0.89
C ILE A 105 -4.95 15.39 1.68
N LEU A 106 -3.72 15.88 1.66
CA LEU A 106 -3.35 17.14 2.30
C LEU A 106 -4.13 18.34 1.77
N ARG A 107 -4.67 18.27 0.54
CA ARG A 107 -5.60 19.28 0.01
C ARG A 107 -7.00 19.09 0.60
N GLU A 108 -7.52 17.86 0.61
CA GLU A 108 -8.82 17.53 1.20
C GLU A 108 -8.91 17.83 2.72
N ILE A 109 -7.78 17.73 3.45
CA ILE A 109 -7.64 18.10 4.86
C ILE A 109 -7.67 19.63 5.02
N LYS A 110 -7.00 20.38 4.14
CA LYS A 110 -7.04 21.85 4.15
C LYS A 110 -8.45 22.38 3.89
N ASP A 111 -9.24 21.66 3.11
CA ASP A 111 -10.65 21.95 2.85
C ASP A 111 -11.58 21.57 4.03
N GLY A 112 -11.04 20.96 5.10
CA GLY A 112 -11.77 20.65 6.34
C GLY A 112 -12.63 19.40 6.29
N THR A 113 -12.41 18.50 5.33
CA THR A 113 -13.31 17.36 5.06
C THR A 113 -13.17 16.22 6.08
N TYR A 114 -11.96 15.95 6.58
CA TYR A 114 -11.66 14.91 7.60
C TYR A 114 -10.32 15.14 8.30
N SER A 115 -10.11 14.46 9.44
CA SER A 115 -8.88 14.55 10.26
C SER A 115 -7.74 13.69 9.69
N PRO A 116 -6.46 14.14 9.80
CA PRO A 116 -5.30 13.36 9.35
C PRO A 116 -5.15 12.01 10.08
N ILE A 117 -5.59 11.93 11.35
CA ILE A 117 -5.48 10.70 12.16
C ILE A 117 -6.41 9.62 11.58
N THR A 118 -7.60 10.00 11.11
CA THR A 118 -8.57 9.08 10.50
C THR A 118 -8.00 8.43 9.26
N TYR A 119 -7.23 9.17 8.45
CA TYR A 119 -6.57 8.62 7.28
C TYR A 119 -5.48 7.60 7.64
N THR A 120 -4.61 7.91 8.61
CA THR A 120 -3.55 6.98 9.03
C THR A 120 -4.11 5.66 9.56
N ILE A 121 -5.22 5.71 10.31
CA ILE A 121 -5.88 4.51 10.85
C ILE A 121 -6.52 3.67 9.74
N VAL A 122 -7.20 4.31 8.78
CA VAL A 122 -7.78 3.60 7.63
C VAL A 122 -6.69 2.90 6.83
N GLN A 123 -5.57 3.59 6.58
CA GLN A 123 -4.49 3.05 5.78
C GLN A 123 -3.77 1.88 6.47
N SER A 124 -3.51 1.97 7.77
CA SER A 124 -2.88 0.86 8.52
C SER A 124 -3.79 -0.37 8.58
N THR A 125 -5.10 -0.17 8.76
CA THR A 125 -6.09 -1.25 8.80
C THR A 125 -6.20 -1.99 7.47
N ILE A 126 -6.05 -1.29 6.34
CA ILE A 126 -6.07 -1.88 5.00
C ILE A 126 -4.77 -2.60 4.68
N GLN A 127 -3.61 -2.07 5.11
CA GLN A 127 -2.32 -2.71 4.84
C GLN A 127 -2.14 -4.05 5.54
N LEU A 128 -2.72 -4.20 6.74
CA LEU A 128 -2.62 -5.40 7.57
C LEU A 128 -3.10 -6.69 6.88
N PRO A 129 -4.33 -6.78 6.31
CA PRO A 129 -4.78 -7.96 5.60
C PRO A 129 -3.99 -8.21 4.30
N PHE A 130 -3.52 -7.15 3.63
CA PHE A 130 -2.70 -7.30 2.43
C PHE A 130 -1.35 -7.96 2.75
N LEU A 131 -0.72 -7.64 3.87
CA LEU A 131 0.51 -8.29 4.32
C LEU A 131 0.31 -9.80 4.57
N PHE A 132 -0.84 -10.19 5.13
CA PHE A 132 -1.18 -11.61 5.33
C PHE A 132 -1.31 -12.37 4.01
N ILE A 133 -2.06 -11.82 3.05
CA ILE A 133 -2.23 -12.44 1.72
C ILE A 133 -0.89 -12.59 1.01
N LEU A 134 -0.05 -11.56 1.12
CA LEU A 134 1.28 -11.54 0.53
C LEU A 134 2.20 -12.60 1.14
N ALA A 135 2.19 -12.74 2.46
CA ALA A 135 2.96 -13.75 3.18
C ALA A 135 2.54 -15.17 2.78
N LEU A 136 1.23 -15.43 2.68
CA LEU A 136 0.71 -16.72 2.20
C LEU A 136 1.17 -17.01 0.77
N SER A 137 1.14 -16.02 -0.13
CA SER A 137 1.61 -16.20 -1.51
C SER A 137 3.10 -16.53 -1.63
N ALA A 138 3.93 -16.05 -0.70
CA ALA A 138 5.36 -16.34 -0.66
C ALA A 138 5.65 -17.74 -0.08
N MET A 139 4.79 -18.27 0.81
CA MET A 139 4.93 -19.62 1.37
C MET A 139 4.62 -20.72 0.36
N VAL A 140 3.66 -20.52 -0.55
CA VAL A 140 3.23 -21.55 -1.53
C VAL A 140 4.40 -22.14 -2.35
N PRO A 141 5.29 -21.35 -2.97
CA PRO A 141 6.42 -21.89 -3.75
C PRO A 141 7.64 -22.30 -2.92
N SER A 142 7.71 -21.92 -1.63
CA SER A 142 8.87 -22.21 -0.78
C SER A 142 8.75 -23.51 0.02
N CYS A 143 7.54 -24.09 0.10
CA CYS A 143 7.33 -25.48 0.51
C CYS A 143 7.76 -26.46 -0.59
#